data_AF-A0AAN9ICN7-F1
#
_entry.id   AF-A0AAN9ICN7-F1
#
_cell.length_a   1.000
_cell.length_b   1.000
_cell.length_c   1.000
_cell.angle_alpha   90.00
_cell.angle_beta   90.00
_cell.angle_gamma   90.00
#
_symmetry.space_group_name_H-M   'P 1'
#
loop_
_entity.id
_entity.type
_entity.pdbx_description
1 polymer ?
#
loop_
_entity_poly.entity_id
_entity_poly.type
_entity_poly.pdbx_seq_one_letter_code
_entity_poly.pdbx_strand_id
1 'polypeptide(L)'
;MLEEVLDARKGGGAFCNGQRIQVSATNQVERSLLVTGFGYDHDDAWATNIELFKEFTDISRGVRRLGAAAVDMCHVALGIVEAYWEYRLKPCDMAAGVLIVEEAGGVVSRMDGEKFCVFDRSVSNGAIHAKLLERIGPSTEKLRSKGIDFSLWYKPKDYRADV
;
A
#
# COMPACT_ATOMS: atom_id res chain seq x y z
N MET A 1 1.03 -22.79 7.87
CA MET A 1 0.87 -21.88 6.72
C MET A 1 -0.60 -21.95 6.36
N LEU A 2 -1.29 -20.83 6.12
CA LEU A 2 -2.68 -20.85 5.69
C LEU A 2 -2.75 -21.40 4.26
N GLU A 3 -3.79 -22.18 3.94
CA GLU A 3 -4.05 -22.72 2.59
C GLU A 3 -4.89 -21.72 1.77
N GLU A 4 -4.43 -20.47 1.68
CA GLU A 4 -5.11 -19.39 0.96
C GLU A 4 -4.33 -19.05 -0.32
N VAL A 5 -5.01 -19.18 -1.47
CA VAL A 5 -4.51 -18.76 -2.77
C VAL A 5 -5.34 -17.57 -3.22
N LEU A 6 -4.67 -16.43 -3.42
CA LEU A 6 -5.28 -15.25 -3.99
C LEU A 6 -4.84 -15.05 -5.44
N ASP A 7 -5.81 -14.76 -6.29
CA ASP A 7 -5.60 -14.50 -7.71
C ASP A 7 -6.49 -13.36 -8.20
N ALA A 8 -6.06 -12.69 -9.26
CA ALA A 8 -6.81 -11.63 -9.90
C ALA A 8 -6.45 -11.54 -11.38
N ARG A 9 -7.39 -11.01 -12.16
CA ARG A 9 -7.19 -10.71 -13.58
C ARG A 9 -7.74 -9.32 -13.86
N LYS A 10 -7.03 -8.53 -14.67
CA LYS A 10 -7.49 -7.21 -15.11
C LYS A 10 -8.91 -7.28 -15.70
N GLY A 11 -9.86 -6.57 -15.08
CA GLY A 11 -11.29 -6.55 -15.42
C GLY A 11 -12.08 -7.82 -15.05
N GLY A 12 -11.46 -8.77 -14.35
CA GLY A 12 -12.05 -10.06 -13.96
C GLY A 12 -12.45 -10.15 -12.49
N GLY A 13 -11.95 -9.24 -11.65
CA GLY A 13 -12.05 -9.29 -10.20
C GLY A 13 -10.91 -10.06 -9.54
N ALA A 14 -10.91 -9.99 -8.21
CA ALA A 14 -10.01 -10.72 -7.34
C ALA A 14 -10.74 -11.85 -6.60
N PHE A 15 -10.01 -12.92 -6.29
CA PHE A 15 -10.53 -14.12 -5.66
C PHE A 15 -9.59 -14.64 -4.57
N CYS A 16 -10.15 -15.30 -3.56
CA CYS A 16 -9.43 -16.12 -2.59
C CYS A 16 -10.05 -17.52 -2.62
N ASN A 17 -9.26 -18.54 -2.96
CA ASN A 17 -9.72 -19.92 -3.11
C ASN A 17 -10.97 -20.03 -4.01
N GLY A 18 -11.01 -19.24 -5.09
CA GLY A 18 -12.11 -19.19 -6.06
C GLY A 18 -13.34 -18.38 -5.63
N GLN A 19 -13.37 -17.83 -4.40
CA GLN A 19 -14.44 -16.93 -3.95
C GLN A 19 -14.07 -15.48 -4.23
N ARG A 20 -14.99 -14.71 -4.83
CA ARG A 20 -14.76 -13.29 -5.11
C ARG A 20 -14.59 -12.51 -3.81
N ILE A 21 -13.57 -11.66 -3.76
CA ILE A 21 -13.26 -10.81 -2.60
C ILE A 21 -13.51 -9.34 -2.91
N GLN A 22 -13.62 -8.54 -1.86
CA GLN A 22 -13.74 -7.09 -1.96
C GLN A 22 -13.08 -6.45 -0.75
N VAL A 23 -12.54 -5.25 -0.95
CA VAL A 23 -11.98 -4.44 0.13
C VAL A 23 -13.05 -4.06 1.16
N SER A 24 -12.62 -3.72 2.37
CA SER A 24 -13.51 -3.27 3.46
C SER A 24 -14.28 -1.99 3.10
N ALA A 25 -15.54 -1.88 3.51
CA ALA A 25 -16.36 -0.68 3.34
C ALA A 25 -16.14 0.39 4.44
N THR A 26 -15.24 0.14 5.40
CA THR A 26 -14.92 1.11 6.47
C THR A 26 -14.38 2.40 5.87
N ASN A 27 -15.06 3.52 6.16
CA ASN A 27 -14.73 4.85 5.65
C ASN A 27 -14.22 5.82 6.73
N GLN A 28 -13.91 5.31 7.93
CA GLN A 28 -13.51 6.09 9.11
C GLN A 28 -12.14 5.59 9.61
N VAL A 29 -11.15 6.47 9.68
CA VAL A 29 -9.77 6.12 10.07
C VAL A 29 -9.75 5.58 11.50
N GLU A 30 -10.54 6.16 12.39
CA GLU A 30 -10.72 5.74 13.79
C GLU A 30 -11.32 4.34 13.95
N ARG A 31 -11.95 3.79 12.88
CA ARG A 31 -12.48 2.42 12.84
C ARG A 31 -11.61 1.47 12.02
N SER A 32 -10.50 1.95 11.49
CA SER A 32 -9.63 1.21 10.57
C SER A 32 -8.55 0.44 11.32
N LEU A 33 -8.22 -0.77 10.88
CA LEU A 33 -6.97 -1.44 11.19
C LEU A 33 -6.02 -1.25 10.00
N LEU A 34 -4.80 -0.79 10.27
CA LEU A 34 -3.85 -0.44 9.22
C LEU A 34 -2.60 -1.33 9.28
N VAL A 35 -1.87 -1.42 8.17
CA VAL A 35 -0.63 -2.19 8.09
C VAL A 35 0.49 -1.36 7.47
N THR A 36 1.71 -1.57 7.93
CA THR A 36 2.92 -1.01 7.31
C THR A 36 4.09 -1.97 7.42
N GLY A 37 5.16 -1.70 6.68
CA GLY A 37 6.46 -2.31 6.85
C GLY A 37 7.58 -1.27 6.96
N PHE A 38 8.76 -1.75 7.35
CA PHE A 38 9.92 -0.91 7.60
C PHE A 38 11.13 -1.51 6.89
N GLY A 39 11.80 -0.67 6.09
CA GLY A 39 13.07 -1.02 5.48
C GLY A 39 14.17 -1.29 6.52
N TYR A 40 15.23 -1.94 6.07
CA TYR A 40 16.37 -2.29 6.92
C TYR A 40 17.29 -1.09 7.23
N ASP A 41 17.34 -0.13 6.32
CA ASP A 41 18.14 1.09 6.48
C ASP A 41 17.41 2.08 7.39
N HIS A 42 18.05 2.44 8.51
CA HIS A 42 17.49 3.35 9.52
C HIS A 42 17.84 4.81 9.20
N ASP A 43 17.38 5.29 8.05
CA ASP A 43 17.60 6.66 7.57
C ASP A 43 16.36 7.57 7.73
N ASP A 44 16.37 8.72 7.08
CA ASP A 44 15.28 9.70 7.14
C ASP A 44 13.92 9.12 6.69
N ALA A 45 13.90 8.21 5.70
CA ALA A 45 12.66 7.58 5.24
C ALA A 45 12.13 6.61 6.31
N TRP A 46 13.02 5.86 6.95
CA TRP A 46 12.66 5.01 8.08
C TRP A 46 12.12 5.84 9.25
N ALA A 47 12.81 6.91 9.63
CA ALA A 47 12.39 7.79 10.73
C ALA A 47 11.02 8.44 10.44
N THR A 48 10.80 8.87 9.20
CA THR A 48 9.50 9.42 8.79
C THR A 48 8.40 8.36 8.83
N ASN A 49 8.70 7.11 8.46
CA ASN A 49 7.73 6.03 8.57
C ASN A 49 7.37 5.69 10.03
N ILE A 50 8.33 5.84 10.96
CA ILE A 50 8.07 5.67 12.39
C ILE A 50 7.11 6.75 12.91
N GLU A 51 7.29 8.01 12.48
CA GLU A 51 6.36 9.08 12.84
C GLU A 51 4.96 8.84 12.26
N LEU A 52 4.85 8.40 11.00
CA LEU A 52 3.56 8.00 10.41
C LEU A 52 2.93 6.82 11.17
N PHE A 53 3.71 5.80 11.51
CA PHE A 53 3.24 4.65 12.29
C PHE A 53 2.68 5.08 13.65
N LYS A 54 3.38 5.98 14.35
CA LYS A 54 2.93 6.54 15.62
C LYS A 54 1.63 7.32 15.44
N GLU A 55 1.60 8.27 14.51
CA GLU A 55 0.42 9.09 14.24
C GLU A 55 -0.81 8.23 13.91
N PHE A 56 -0.65 7.26 13.01
CA PHE A 56 -1.74 6.38 12.63
C PHE A 56 -2.17 5.43 13.75
N THR A 57 -1.27 5.07 14.67
CA THR A 57 -1.65 4.29 15.86
C THR A 57 -2.55 5.11 16.79
N ASP A 58 -2.30 6.42 16.89
CA ASP A 58 -3.08 7.33 17.76
C ASP A 58 -4.51 7.58 17.23
N ILE A 59 -4.73 7.51 15.93
CA ILE A 59 -6.00 7.90 15.29
C ILE A 59 -6.82 6.74 14.69
N SER A 60 -6.37 5.50 14.82
CA SER A 60 -7.02 4.31 14.25
C SER A 60 -7.24 3.20 15.29
N ARG A 61 -7.68 2.01 14.88
CA ARG A 61 -7.68 0.81 15.74
C ARG A 61 -6.27 0.22 15.92
N GLY A 62 -5.26 0.91 15.43
CA GLY A 62 -3.85 0.57 15.53
C GLY A 62 -3.27 0.17 14.18
N VAL A 63 -1.95 0.03 14.19
CA VAL A 63 -1.17 -0.38 13.03
C VAL A 63 -0.53 -1.75 13.31
N ARG A 64 -0.42 -2.59 12.29
CA ARG A 64 0.29 -3.88 12.34
C ARG A 64 1.51 -3.86 11.41
N ARG A 65 2.45 -4.76 11.69
CA ARG A 65 3.63 -5.03 10.87
C ARG A 65 3.77 -6.53 10.71
N LEU A 66 3.26 -7.08 9.59
CA LEU A 66 3.17 -8.53 9.40
C LEU A 66 4.37 -9.09 8.61
N GLY A 67 5.12 -8.23 7.92
CA GLY A 67 6.45 -8.53 7.41
C GLY A 67 6.51 -9.07 5.98
N ALA A 68 5.40 -8.99 5.22
CA ALA A 68 5.38 -9.38 3.81
C ALA A 68 4.40 -8.50 3.02
N ALA A 69 4.93 -7.53 2.26
CA ALA A 69 4.15 -6.55 1.51
C ALA A 69 3.05 -7.17 0.62
N ALA A 70 3.36 -8.24 -0.10
CA ALA A 70 2.39 -8.95 -0.94
C ALA A 70 1.21 -9.49 -0.11
N VAL A 71 1.49 -10.06 1.07
CA VAL A 71 0.47 -10.58 1.99
C VAL A 71 -0.31 -9.42 2.63
N ASP A 72 0.36 -8.32 2.97
CA ASP A 72 -0.29 -7.13 3.52
C ASP A 72 -1.30 -6.52 2.54
N MET A 73 -0.96 -6.47 1.24
CA MET A 73 -1.89 -6.08 0.18
C MET A 73 -3.03 -7.09 0.02
N CYS A 74 -2.76 -8.40 0.12
CA CYS A 74 -3.83 -9.41 0.13
C CYS A 74 -4.80 -9.21 1.31
N HIS A 75 -4.32 -8.84 2.50
CA HIS A 75 -5.21 -8.51 3.62
C HIS A 75 -6.07 -7.27 3.36
N VAL A 76 -5.55 -6.27 2.64
CA VAL A 76 -6.36 -5.12 2.17
C VAL A 76 -7.45 -5.61 1.22
N ALA A 77 -7.09 -6.43 0.22
CA ALA A 77 -8.03 -6.96 -0.78
C ALA A 77 -9.12 -7.85 -0.17
N LEU A 78 -8.81 -8.56 0.92
CA LEU A 78 -9.75 -9.36 1.71
C LEU A 78 -10.63 -8.51 2.65
N GLY A 79 -10.33 -7.22 2.81
CA GLY A 79 -11.00 -6.34 3.76
C GLY A 79 -10.71 -6.64 5.23
N ILE A 80 -9.62 -7.38 5.52
CA ILE A 80 -9.17 -7.66 6.89
C ILE A 80 -8.56 -6.40 7.52
N VAL A 81 -7.91 -5.58 6.69
CA VAL A 81 -7.33 -4.28 7.05
C VAL A 81 -7.74 -3.25 6.01
N GLU A 82 -7.81 -1.98 6.39
CA GLU A 82 -8.31 -0.92 5.50
C GLU A 82 -7.22 -0.34 4.60
N ALA A 83 -5.95 -0.36 5.01
CA ALA A 83 -4.86 0.18 4.20
C ALA A 83 -3.48 -0.35 4.56
N TYR A 84 -2.58 -0.16 3.58
CA TYR A 84 -1.18 -0.51 3.65
C TYR A 84 -0.29 0.61 3.05
N TRP A 85 0.80 0.93 3.73
CA TRP A 85 1.85 1.80 3.19
C TRP A 85 3.23 1.33 3.62
N GLU A 86 4.24 1.50 2.77
CA GLU A 86 5.65 1.20 3.11
C GLU A 86 6.56 1.84 2.08
N TYR A 87 7.67 2.46 2.51
CA TYR A 87 8.73 2.97 1.63
C TYR A 87 9.71 1.89 1.14
N ARG A 88 10.33 2.10 -0.03
CA ARG A 88 11.42 1.30 -0.65
C ARG A 88 11.23 -0.21 -1.02
N LEU A 89 10.03 -0.79 -0.98
CA LEU A 89 9.63 -2.01 -1.72
C LEU A 89 10.12 -2.10 -3.18
N LYS A 90 10.34 -3.32 -3.64
CA LYS A 90 10.69 -3.62 -5.03
C LYS A 90 9.45 -4.02 -5.84
N PRO A 91 9.51 -3.96 -7.17
CA PRO A 91 8.38 -4.37 -8.03
C PRO A 91 7.88 -5.79 -7.77
N CYS A 92 8.79 -6.72 -7.45
CA CYS A 92 8.44 -8.11 -7.12
C CYS A 92 7.59 -8.22 -5.85
N ASP A 93 7.72 -7.27 -4.93
CA ASP A 93 6.97 -7.26 -3.67
C ASP A 93 5.53 -6.77 -3.88
N MET A 94 5.26 -6.09 -5.00
CA MET A 94 4.03 -5.32 -5.23
C MET A 94 3.21 -5.77 -6.43
N ALA A 95 3.84 -6.26 -7.51
CA ALA A 95 3.18 -6.46 -8.80
C ALA A 95 1.88 -7.30 -8.70
N ALA A 96 1.91 -8.40 -7.95
CA ALA A 96 0.72 -9.23 -7.75
C ALA A 96 -0.29 -8.58 -6.80
N GLY A 97 0.17 -8.09 -5.65
CA GLY A 97 -0.69 -7.53 -4.61
C GLY A 97 -1.48 -6.30 -5.08
N VAL A 98 -0.87 -5.44 -5.89
CA VAL A 98 -1.54 -4.24 -6.43
C VAL A 98 -2.70 -4.62 -7.33
N LEU A 99 -2.49 -5.53 -8.29
CA LEU A 99 -3.58 -5.98 -9.17
C LEU A 99 -4.72 -6.61 -8.36
N ILE A 100 -4.38 -7.42 -7.36
CA ILE A 100 -5.37 -8.06 -6.48
C ILE A 100 -6.19 -6.99 -5.73
N VAL A 101 -5.56 -5.94 -5.22
CA VAL A 101 -6.28 -4.87 -4.51
C VAL A 101 -7.16 -4.06 -5.45
N GLU A 102 -6.65 -3.65 -6.61
CA GLU A 102 -7.44 -2.89 -7.61
C GLU A 102 -8.66 -3.70 -8.06
N GLU A 103 -8.49 -5.00 -8.35
CA GLU A 103 -9.58 -5.88 -8.77
C GLU A 103 -10.53 -6.27 -7.63
N ALA A 104 -10.12 -6.08 -6.37
CA ALA A 104 -10.99 -6.15 -5.19
C ALA A 104 -11.74 -4.84 -4.90
N GLY A 105 -11.57 -3.80 -5.75
CA GLY A 105 -12.22 -2.50 -5.60
C GLY A 105 -11.46 -1.50 -4.71
N GLY A 106 -10.20 -1.77 -4.40
CA GLY A 106 -9.32 -0.85 -3.71
C GLY A 106 -8.72 0.23 -4.61
N VAL A 107 -7.92 1.11 -4.01
CA VAL A 107 -7.21 2.19 -4.69
C VAL A 107 -5.72 2.10 -4.38
N VAL A 108 -4.91 2.27 -5.43
CA VAL A 108 -3.45 2.28 -5.36
C VAL A 108 -2.92 3.59 -5.95
N SER A 109 -1.98 4.21 -5.25
CA SER A 109 -1.35 5.47 -5.65
C SER A 109 0.12 5.50 -5.20
N ARG A 110 0.81 6.60 -5.48
CA ARG A 110 2.10 6.92 -4.86
C ARG A 110 1.87 7.52 -3.46
N MET A 111 2.90 7.54 -2.62
CA MET A 111 2.79 8.12 -1.26
C MET A 111 2.52 9.64 -1.29
N ASP A 112 2.77 10.32 -2.42
CA ASP A 112 2.43 11.72 -2.68
C ASP A 112 1.04 11.89 -3.37
N GLY A 113 0.28 10.80 -3.54
CA GLY A 113 -1.05 10.80 -4.15
C GLY A 113 -1.07 10.76 -5.68
N GLU A 114 0.10 10.83 -6.33
CA GLU A 114 0.21 10.72 -7.78
C GLU A 114 -0.13 9.31 -8.29
N LYS A 115 -0.32 9.19 -9.61
CA LYS A 115 -0.63 7.91 -10.26
C LYS A 115 0.48 6.88 -9.99
N PHE A 116 0.08 5.70 -9.55
CA PHE A 116 0.98 4.57 -9.32
C PHE A 116 1.59 4.03 -10.63
N CYS A 117 2.85 3.62 -10.56
CA CYS A 117 3.39 2.57 -11.42
C CYS A 117 4.02 1.47 -10.56
N VAL A 118 4.32 0.29 -11.11
CA VAL A 118 4.84 -0.89 -10.37
C VAL A 118 6.14 -0.66 -9.57
N PHE A 119 6.72 0.53 -9.66
CA PHE A 119 7.91 0.96 -8.95
C PHE A 119 7.60 1.96 -7.81
N ASP A 120 6.35 2.39 -7.64
CA ASP A 120 5.84 3.28 -6.59
C ASP A 120 4.98 2.53 -5.55
N ARG A 121 4.19 3.23 -4.70
CA ARG A 121 3.65 2.67 -3.44
C ARG A 121 2.60 3.56 -2.73
N SER A 122 1.44 2.98 -2.41
CA SER A 122 0.43 3.29 -1.37
C SER A 122 -0.85 2.55 -1.75
N VAL A 123 -1.45 1.78 -0.85
CA VAL A 123 -2.56 0.86 -1.15
C VAL A 123 -3.65 0.98 -0.08
N SER A 124 -4.92 1.10 -0.46
CA SER A 124 -6.03 1.05 0.50
C SER A 124 -7.33 0.54 -0.09
N ASN A 125 -8.35 0.39 0.75
CA ASN A 125 -9.73 0.09 0.35
C ASN A 125 -10.43 1.20 -0.45
N GLY A 126 -9.73 2.28 -0.83
CA GLY A 126 -10.33 3.45 -1.48
C GLY A 126 -11.07 4.38 -0.53
N ALA A 127 -11.96 3.85 0.31
CA ALA A 127 -12.84 4.62 1.20
C ALA A 127 -12.10 5.51 2.21
N ILE A 128 -10.90 5.12 2.64
CA ILE A 128 -10.03 5.94 3.50
C ILE A 128 -8.78 6.47 2.79
N HIS A 129 -8.62 6.22 1.48
CA HIS A 129 -7.40 6.51 0.74
C HIS A 129 -6.98 7.98 0.85
N ALA A 130 -7.89 8.90 0.53
CA ALA A 130 -7.64 10.33 0.59
C ALA A 130 -7.27 10.80 2.01
N LYS A 131 -7.93 10.24 3.04
CA LYS A 131 -7.68 10.59 4.45
C LYS A 131 -6.28 10.21 4.91
N LEU A 132 -5.74 9.09 4.42
CA LEU A 132 -4.36 8.71 4.72
C LEU A 132 -3.36 9.61 3.98
N LEU A 133 -3.65 9.94 2.71
CA LEU A 133 -2.79 10.83 1.92
C LEU A 133 -2.66 12.22 2.53
N GLU A 134 -3.66 12.73 3.24
CA GLU A 134 -3.56 14.00 3.99
C GLU A 134 -2.41 14.02 5.01
N ARG A 135 -1.96 12.85 5.50
CA ARG A 135 -0.83 12.71 6.44
C ARG A 135 0.45 12.22 5.75
N ILE A 136 0.31 11.28 4.83
CA ILE A 136 1.43 10.65 4.15
C ILE A 136 2.05 11.59 3.11
N GLY A 137 1.24 12.34 2.37
CA GLY A 137 1.69 13.23 1.29
C GLY A 137 2.71 14.26 1.79
N PRO A 138 2.39 15.10 2.79
CA PRO A 138 3.31 16.10 3.32
C PRO A 138 4.62 15.50 3.84
N SER A 139 4.55 14.34 4.50
CA SER A 139 5.71 13.61 5.01
C SER A 139 6.63 13.14 3.86
N THR A 140 6.02 12.69 2.77
CA THR A 140 6.73 12.23 1.56
C THR A 140 7.36 13.40 0.80
N GLU A 141 6.68 14.53 0.68
CA GLU A 141 7.21 15.75 0.07
C GLU A 141 8.42 16.29 0.85
N LYS A 142 8.36 16.25 2.19
CA LYS A 142 9.48 16.63 3.06
C LYS A 142 10.70 15.73 2.86
N LEU A 143 10.51 14.44 2.63
CA LEU A 143 11.61 13.53 2.30
C LEU A 143 12.24 13.87 0.94
N ARG A 144 11.40 14.15 -0.06
CA ARG A 144 11.87 14.58 -1.39
C ARG A 144 12.67 15.87 -1.33
N SER A 145 12.24 16.87 -0.54
CA SER A 145 12.97 18.14 -0.41
C SER A 145 14.34 17.99 0.29
N LYS A 146 14.52 16.92 1.06
CA LYS A 146 15.81 16.51 1.65
C LYS A 146 16.70 15.70 0.69
N GLY A 147 16.27 15.50 -0.55
CA GLY A 147 17.02 14.74 -1.56
C GLY A 147 16.92 13.22 -1.38
N ILE A 148 15.98 12.72 -0.57
CA ILE A 148 15.73 11.28 -0.50
C ILE A 148 15.10 10.84 -1.82
N ASP A 149 15.82 9.94 -2.50
CA ASP A 149 15.39 9.43 -3.78
C ASP A 149 14.39 8.28 -3.60
N PHE A 150 13.19 8.48 -4.17
CA PHE A 150 12.17 7.45 -4.35
C PHE A 150 12.01 7.06 -5.81
N SER A 151 12.96 7.44 -6.67
CA SER A 151 12.95 7.09 -8.08
C SER A 151 13.06 5.58 -8.26
N LEU A 152 12.66 5.16 -9.47
CA LEU A 152 12.48 3.76 -9.80
C LEU A 152 13.84 3.06 -9.79
N TRP A 153 13.94 1.96 -9.05
CA TRP A 153 15.16 1.14 -8.98
C TRP A 153 15.69 0.74 -10.38
N TYR A 154 14.76 0.50 -11.31
CA TYR A 154 15.06 0.20 -12.70
C TYR A 154 13.78 0.33 -13.55
N LYS A 155 13.74 1.27 -14.50
CA LYS A 155 12.69 1.34 -15.53
C LYS A 155 13.32 1.02 -16.89
N PRO A 156 12.95 -0.08 -17.57
CA PRO A 156 13.40 -0.32 -18.94
C PRO A 156 13.04 0.87 -19.84
N LYS A 157 13.94 1.26 -20.75
CA LYS A 157 13.74 2.45 -21.62
C LYS A 157 12.42 2.44 -22.40
N ASP A 158 11.89 1.25 -22.70
CA ASP A 158 10.66 1.04 -23.48
C ASP A 158 9.46 0.54 -22.66
N TYR A 159 9.54 0.56 -21.32
CA TYR A 159 8.42 0.10 -20.48
C TYR A 159 7.29 1.13 -20.44
N ARG A 160 6.18 0.81 -21.10
CA ARG A 160 4.92 1.56 -21.01
C ARG A 160 4.20 1.15 -19.73
N ALA A 161 4.29 2.01 -18.71
CA ALA A 161 3.56 1.85 -17.45
C ALA A 161 2.08 2.28 -17.55
N ASP A 162 1.66 2.79 -18.71
CA ASP A 162 0.31 3.26 -18.97
C ASP A 162 -0.45 2.29 -19.87
N VAL A 163 -1.17 1.33 -19.26
CA VAL A 163 -2.28 0.59 -19.90
C VAL A 163 -3.39 0.35 -18.91
#